data_AF-G7TBF6-F1
#
_entry.id   AF-G7TBF6-F1
#
_cell.length_a   1.000
_cell.length_b   1.000
_cell.length_c   1.000
_cell.angle_alpha   90.00
_cell.angle_beta   90.00
_cell.angle_gamma   90.00
#
_symmetry.space_group_name_H-M   'P 1'
#
loop_
_entity.id
_entity.type
_entity.pdbx_description
1 polymer ?
#
loop_
_entity_poly.entity_id
_entity_poly.type
_entity_poly.pdbx_seq_one_letter_code
_entity_poly.pdbx_strand_id
1 'polypeptide(L)'
;MLNVMIRLLVVSLAVACAAPVLAAEQTHAQIDGTGARIRIFGQNGVGIVLYKDAVCTATYGEKVRASGSLGSAFGSLMGSVKNQAIGIPETQNTRNLHERKMIGSKPFYKEYAIEAGKPVVVEAGASSPAYWTSTPGFKSGWTCGPLLASTFVPEAGADYEVALDLDFRNSLCTLAVKRVAADGQVTPVDVAPVSKDCK
;
A
#
# COMPACT_ATOMS: atom_id res chain seq x y z
N MET A 1 24.85 -49.18 -61.51
CA MET A 1 25.86 -49.61 -60.52
C MET A 1 26.79 -48.44 -60.26
N LEU A 2 26.96 -48.07 -58.98
CA LEU A 2 28.09 -47.34 -58.41
C LEU A 2 28.38 -45.90 -58.91
N ASN A 3 27.98 -44.88 -58.14
CA ASN A 3 28.96 -44.16 -57.31
C ASN A 3 28.31 -43.17 -56.33
N VAL A 4 28.83 -43.25 -55.11
CA VAL A 4 28.45 -42.55 -53.89
C VAL A 4 28.66 -41.05 -54.05
N MET A 5 27.59 -40.24 -54.00
CA MET A 5 27.71 -38.79 -53.87
C MET A 5 28.02 -38.43 -52.42
N ILE A 6 29.19 -37.83 -52.28
CA ILE A 6 29.86 -37.35 -51.08
C ILE A 6 28.95 -36.48 -50.22
N ARG A 7 28.81 -36.88 -48.95
CA ARG A 7 28.22 -36.09 -47.86
C ARG A 7 29.14 -34.92 -47.53
N LEU A 8 28.64 -33.70 -47.62
CA LEU A 8 29.20 -32.52 -46.95
C LEU A 8 28.03 -31.68 -46.45
N LEU A 9 27.56 -32.01 -45.24
CA LEU A 9 26.60 -31.20 -44.51
C LEU A 9 27.39 -30.56 -43.36
N VAL A 10 27.78 -29.30 -43.57
CA VAL A 10 28.51 -28.47 -42.62
C VAL A 10 27.56 -28.16 -41.46
N VAL A 11 27.74 -28.85 -40.33
CA VAL A 11 27.05 -28.55 -39.08
C VAL A 11 27.73 -27.34 -38.45
N SER A 12 27.08 -26.17 -38.57
CA SER A 12 27.52 -24.95 -37.89
C SER A 12 26.98 -24.96 -36.46
N LEU A 13 27.84 -25.35 -35.50
CA LEU A 13 27.55 -25.31 -34.07
C LEU A 13 27.72 -23.87 -33.56
N ALA A 14 26.64 -23.09 -33.52
CA ALA A 14 26.64 -21.79 -32.86
C ALA A 14 26.61 -22.00 -31.35
N VAL A 15 27.74 -21.75 -30.69
CA VAL A 15 27.89 -21.73 -29.23
C VAL A 15 27.07 -20.56 -28.69
N ALA A 16 25.96 -20.86 -28.02
CA ALA A 16 25.19 -19.90 -27.27
C ALA A 16 25.94 -19.57 -25.96
N CYS A 17 26.59 -18.41 -25.91
CA CYS A 17 27.09 -17.84 -24.66
C CYS A 17 25.89 -17.46 -23.78
N ALA A 18 25.49 -18.36 -22.89
CA ALA A 18 24.62 -18.03 -21.77
C ALA A 18 25.42 -17.20 -20.76
N ALA A 19 25.34 -15.87 -20.85
CA ALA A 19 25.74 -15.01 -19.75
C ALA A 19 24.75 -15.25 -18.60
N PRO A 20 25.20 -15.55 -17.37
CA PRO A 20 24.31 -15.52 -16.22
C PRO A 20 23.88 -14.07 -16.02
N VAL A 21 22.61 -13.79 -16.31
CA VAL A 21 21.93 -12.60 -15.78
C VAL A 21 21.98 -12.75 -14.27
N LEU A 22 22.90 -12.02 -13.64
CA LEU A 22 22.88 -11.77 -12.22
C LEU A 22 21.52 -11.15 -11.91
N ALA A 23 20.64 -11.96 -11.31
CA ALA A 23 19.44 -11.47 -10.70
C ALA A 23 19.87 -10.41 -9.70
N ALA A 24 19.42 -9.17 -9.91
CA ALA A 24 19.60 -8.11 -8.95
C ALA A 24 18.90 -8.56 -7.66
N GLU A 25 19.70 -9.00 -6.69
CA GLU A 25 19.24 -9.29 -5.35
C GLU A 25 18.61 -8.01 -4.81
N GLN A 26 17.29 -8.02 -4.64
CA GLN A 26 16.59 -6.92 -4.02
C GLN A 26 17.17 -6.78 -2.63
N THR A 27 17.97 -5.74 -2.42
CA THR A 27 18.49 -5.41 -1.11
C THR A 27 17.31 -5.02 -0.24
N HIS A 28 16.71 -6.00 0.44
CA HIS A 28 15.80 -5.74 1.54
C HIS A 28 16.60 -4.87 2.52
N ALA A 29 16.21 -3.61 2.68
CA ALA A 29 16.75 -2.78 3.74
C ALA A 29 16.52 -3.54 5.05
N GLN A 30 17.60 -4.11 5.60
CA GLN A 30 17.59 -4.73 6.91
C GLN A 30 17.27 -3.62 7.90
N ILE A 31 16.07 -3.64 8.44
CA ILE A 31 15.71 -2.80 9.56
C ILE A 31 16.40 -3.42 10.76
N ASP A 32 17.34 -2.67 11.34
CA ASP A 32 17.95 -3.01 12.61
C ASP A 32 16.82 -3.30 13.60
N GLY A 33 16.88 -4.42 14.33
CA GLY A 33 15.76 -5.07 15.03
C GLY A 33 15.06 -4.26 16.13
N THR A 34 15.32 -2.96 16.18
CA THR A 34 14.76 -1.93 17.06
C THR A 34 13.61 -1.14 16.43
N GLY A 35 13.41 -1.23 15.09
CA GLY A 35 12.33 -0.55 14.37
C GLY A 35 11.06 -1.39 14.21
N ALA A 36 10.02 -0.78 13.65
CA ALA A 36 8.79 -1.44 13.20
C ALA A 36 8.48 -1.07 11.75
N ARG A 37 7.54 -1.78 11.10
CA ARG A 37 7.15 -1.48 9.71
C ARG A 37 5.65 -1.38 9.55
N ILE A 38 5.23 -0.54 8.62
CA ILE A 38 3.83 -0.37 8.28
C ILE A 38 3.61 -0.38 6.78
N ARG A 39 2.72 -1.26 6.31
CA ARG A 39 2.22 -1.34 4.94
C ARG A 39 0.93 -0.53 4.86
N ILE A 40 0.89 0.47 3.99
CA ILE A 40 -0.33 1.26 3.77
C ILE A 40 -0.89 0.95 2.39
N PHE A 41 -2.13 0.46 2.35
CA PHE A 41 -2.86 0.20 1.11
C PHE A 41 -3.54 1.47 0.62
N GLY A 42 -3.28 1.83 -0.63
CA GLY A 42 -3.84 3.02 -1.27
C GLY A 42 -4.48 2.71 -2.61
N GLN A 43 -5.29 3.65 -3.09
CA GLN A 43 -5.79 3.69 -4.46
C GLN A 43 -6.16 5.14 -4.77
N ASN A 44 -6.11 5.56 -6.04
CA ASN A 44 -6.47 6.94 -6.39
C ASN A 44 -7.90 7.24 -5.96
N GLY A 45 -8.11 8.37 -5.30
CA GLY A 45 -9.41 8.76 -4.72
C GLY A 45 -9.54 8.47 -3.22
N VAL A 46 -8.64 7.66 -2.66
CA VAL A 46 -8.50 7.42 -1.22
C VAL A 46 -7.26 8.16 -0.72
N GLY A 47 -7.45 9.13 0.17
CA GLY A 47 -6.36 9.81 0.84
C GLY A 47 -5.98 9.07 2.12
N ILE A 48 -4.70 8.77 2.29
CA ILE A 48 -4.15 8.25 3.54
C ILE A 48 -2.84 8.98 3.84
N VAL A 49 -2.70 9.44 5.07
CA VAL A 49 -1.53 10.12 5.61
C VAL A 49 -1.06 9.37 6.85
N LEU A 50 0.24 9.12 6.92
CA LEU A 50 0.92 8.63 8.10
C LEU A 50 1.68 9.80 8.74
N TYR A 51 1.45 10.04 10.02
CA TYR A 51 2.24 10.94 10.84
C TYR A 51 3.08 10.08 11.79
N LYS A 52 4.40 10.17 11.66
CA LYS A 52 5.34 9.46 12.54
C LYS A 52 5.67 10.33 13.76
N ASP A 53 5.93 9.67 14.88
CA ASP A 53 6.25 10.30 16.16
C ASP A 53 5.20 11.35 16.54
N ALA A 54 3.94 10.93 16.51
CA ALA A 54 2.78 11.81 16.59
C ALA A 54 1.69 11.20 17.48
N VAL A 55 1.09 12.06 18.30
CA VAL A 55 -0.12 11.76 19.10
C VAL A 55 -1.36 12.48 18.56
N CYS A 56 -1.17 13.50 17.72
CA CYS A 56 -2.22 14.27 17.05
C CYS A 56 -1.78 14.62 15.63
N THR A 57 -2.69 15.19 14.82
CA THR A 57 -2.34 15.60 13.44
C THR A 57 -1.65 16.96 13.33
N ALA A 58 -1.64 17.76 14.41
CA ALA A 58 -1.01 19.09 14.44
C ALA A 58 0.49 19.08 14.80
N THR A 59 0.99 18.04 15.47
CA THR A 59 2.40 17.92 15.88
C THR A 59 2.91 16.52 15.57
N TYR A 60 3.96 16.46 14.75
CA TYR A 60 4.52 15.22 14.22
C TYR A 60 6.00 15.40 13.88
N GLY A 61 6.77 14.30 13.92
CA GLY A 61 8.16 14.29 13.45
C GLY A 61 8.25 14.25 11.93
N GLU A 62 7.47 13.38 11.29
CA GLU A 62 7.42 13.23 9.83
C GLU A 62 5.98 13.04 9.35
N LYS A 63 5.60 13.69 8.25
CA LYS A 63 4.31 13.49 7.57
C LYS A 63 4.51 12.85 6.21
N VAL A 64 3.98 11.64 6.05
CA VAL A 64 4.06 10.84 4.83
C VAL A 64 2.70 10.75 4.16
N ARG A 65 2.65 11.18 2.91
CA ARG A 65 1.46 11.06 2.07
C ARG A 65 1.43 9.70 1.36
N ALA A 66 0.86 8.70 2.01
CA ALA A 66 0.88 7.33 1.52
C ALA A 66 -0.08 7.10 0.33
N SER A 67 -1.19 7.84 0.28
CA SER A 67 -2.13 7.83 -0.85
C SER A 67 -2.78 9.19 -1.10
N GLY A 68 -3.47 9.34 -2.24
CA GLY A 68 -3.98 10.63 -2.73
C GLY A 68 -5.41 10.56 -3.24
N SER A 69 -6.18 11.61 -2.93
CA SER A 69 -7.54 11.79 -3.45
C SER A 69 -7.61 12.97 -4.41
N LEU A 70 -8.56 12.94 -5.34
CA LEU A 70 -8.97 14.11 -6.12
C LEU A 70 -9.86 15.00 -5.23
N GLY A 71 -9.28 15.64 -4.20
CA GLY A 71 -10.03 16.43 -3.24
C GLY A 71 -9.17 17.13 -2.17
N SER A 72 -9.65 18.26 -1.67
CA SER A 72 -8.91 19.33 -0.98
C SER A 72 -8.22 18.93 0.34
N ALA A 73 -8.62 17.84 0.99
CA ALA A 73 -8.03 17.42 2.27
C ALA A 73 -6.74 16.62 2.09
N PHE A 74 -6.59 15.97 0.94
CA PHE A 74 -5.53 15.02 0.67
C PHE A 74 -5.04 15.19 -0.77
N GLY A 75 -4.51 16.37 -1.15
CA GLY A 75 -4.07 16.71 -2.51
C GLY A 75 -3.54 15.58 -3.42
N SER A 76 -3.71 15.73 -4.74
CA SER A 76 -3.45 14.68 -5.72
C SER A 76 -2.03 14.08 -5.63
N LEU A 77 -1.93 12.75 -5.64
CA LEU A 77 -0.64 12.07 -5.84
C LEU A 77 -0.38 11.98 -7.34
N MET A 78 0.43 12.91 -7.87
CA MET A 78 0.75 12.98 -9.30
C MET A 78 1.76 11.87 -9.66
N GLY A 79 1.35 10.92 -10.53
CA GLY A 79 2.23 9.90 -11.09
C GLY A 79 1.67 8.47 -11.03
N SER A 80 2.36 7.55 -11.69
CA SER A 80 2.02 6.12 -11.65
C SER A 80 2.30 5.53 -10.27
N VAL A 81 1.24 5.16 -9.54
CA VAL A 81 1.35 4.49 -8.25
C VAL A 81 1.82 3.04 -8.44
N LYS A 82 2.86 2.65 -7.70
CA LYS A 82 3.46 1.31 -7.71
C LYS A 82 3.61 0.80 -6.29
N ASN A 83 3.67 -0.52 -6.16
CA ASN A 83 3.97 -1.15 -4.89
C ASN A 83 5.41 -0.79 -4.46
N GLN A 84 5.59 -0.50 -3.19
CA GLN A 84 6.91 -0.28 -2.57
C GLN A 84 7.00 -1.19 -1.35
N ALA A 85 7.87 -2.18 -1.39
CA ALA A 85 8.05 -3.16 -0.33
C ALA A 85 9.43 -2.96 0.33
N ILE A 86 9.47 -3.12 1.65
CA ILE A 86 10.68 -3.20 2.47
C ILE A 86 10.75 -4.54 3.24
N GLY A 87 9.82 -5.45 2.98
CA GLY A 87 9.88 -6.85 3.39
C GLY A 87 8.89 -7.26 4.48
N ILE A 88 7.76 -6.55 4.63
CA ILE A 88 6.64 -7.07 5.45
C ILE A 88 6.16 -8.39 4.81
N PRO A 89 5.84 -9.44 5.58
CA PRO A 89 5.29 -10.68 5.05
C PRO A 89 4.07 -10.44 4.16
N GLU A 90 3.93 -11.25 3.10
CA GLU A 90 2.74 -11.18 2.26
C GLU A 90 1.50 -11.61 3.04
N THR A 91 0.42 -10.83 2.91
CA THR A 91 -0.89 -11.15 3.49
C THR A 91 -1.87 -11.50 2.37
N GLN A 92 -3.07 -11.97 2.72
CA GLN A 92 -4.14 -12.16 1.74
C GLN A 92 -4.42 -10.85 0.97
N ASN A 93 -4.27 -9.70 1.62
CA ASN A 93 -4.46 -8.37 1.02
C ASN A 93 -3.40 -8.04 -0.05
N THR A 94 -2.15 -8.48 0.09
CA THR A 94 -1.14 -8.27 -0.96
C THR A 94 -1.23 -9.30 -2.07
N ARG A 95 -1.56 -10.56 -1.76
CA ARG A 95 -1.75 -11.61 -2.76
C ARG A 95 -2.95 -11.34 -3.66
N ASN A 96 -4.01 -10.75 -3.10
CA ASN A 96 -5.26 -10.44 -3.80
C ASN A 96 -5.49 -8.94 -3.87
N LEU A 97 -4.42 -8.18 -4.13
CA LEU A 97 -4.49 -6.71 -4.16
C LEU A 97 -5.59 -6.17 -5.06
N HIS A 98 -5.91 -6.86 -6.16
CA HIS A 98 -6.98 -6.51 -7.08
C HIS A 98 -8.37 -6.48 -6.43
N GLU A 99 -8.63 -7.29 -5.39
CA GLU A 99 -9.87 -7.30 -4.61
C GLU A 99 -10.03 -6.02 -3.78
N ARG A 100 -8.94 -5.28 -3.54
CA ARG A 100 -8.96 -3.98 -2.85
C ARG A 100 -9.34 -2.80 -3.75
N LYS A 101 -9.71 -3.07 -5.01
CA LYS A 101 -10.24 -2.07 -5.93
C LYS A 101 -11.67 -1.68 -5.50
N MET A 102 -11.79 -0.61 -4.74
CA MET A 102 -13.09 -0.16 -4.20
C MET A 102 -13.76 0.88 -5.08
N ILE A 103 -12.98 1.73 -5.76
CA ILE A 103 -13.52 2.93 -6.44
C ILE A 103 -13.04 3.07 -7.88
N GLY A 104 -12.83 1.93 -8.55
CA GLY A 104 -12.47 1.90 -9.97
C GLY A 104 -10.99 2.18 -10.28
N SER A 105 -10.20 2.63 -9.30
CA SER A 105 -8.77 2.89 -9.45
C SER A 105 -7.89 1.68 -9.11
N LYS A 106 -6.66 1.66 -9.63
CA LYS A 106 -5.71 0.56 -9.36
C LYS A 106 -5.23 0.63 -7.90
N PRO A 107 -5.45 -0.41 -7.10
CA PRO A 107 -4.90 -0.48 -5.74
C PRO A 107 -3.39 -0.73 -5.77
N PHE A 108 -2.71 -0.21 -4.75
CA PHE A 108 -1.28 -0.35 -4.51
C PHE A 108 -1.00 -0.40 -3.01
N TYR A 109 0.22 -0.75 -2.62
CA TYR A 109 0.67 -0.60 -1.24
C TYR A 109 2.05 0.05 -1.17
N LYS A 110 2.35 0.71 -0.05
CA LYS A 110 3.69 1.21 0.25
C LYS A 110 4.05 0.86 1.67
N GLU A 111 5.25 0.35 1.86
CA GLU A 111 5.79 -0.02 3.16
C GLU A 111 6.76 1.06 3.65
N TYR A 112 6.66 1.38 4.93
CA TYR A 112 7.47 2.40 5.57
C TYR A 112 8.07 1.85 6.86
N ALA A 113 9.31 2.22 7.14
CA ALA A 113 9.90 2.08 8.46
C ALA A 113 9.27 3.13 9.40
N ILE A 114 8.92 2.70 10.61
CA ILE A 114 8.43 3.52 11.70
C ILE A 114 9.20 3.18 12.97
N GLU A 115 9.26 4.12 13.91
CA GLU A 115 9.98 3.91 15.17
C GLU A 115 9.11 3.14 16.16
N ALA A 116 9.65 2.06 16.73
CA ALA A 116 8.98 1.31 17.77
C ALA A 116 8.90 2.12 19.07
N GLY A 117 7.84 1.93 19.85
CA GLY A 117 7.63 2.61 21.13
C GLY A 117 7.24 4.10 21.03
N LYS A 118 7.26 4.68 19.82
CA LYS A 118 6.76 6.04 19.57
C LYS A 118 5.39 5.99 18.89
N PRO A 119 4.42 6.80 19.33
CA PRO A 119 3.09 6.78 18.75
C PRO A 119 3.11 7.21 17.29
N VAL A 120 2.27 6.58 16.49
CA VAL A 120 2.00 6.98 15.10
C VAL A 120 0.52 7.34 14.97
N VAL A 121 0.22 8.26 14.06
CA VAL A 121 -1.16 8.56 13.66
C VAL A 121 -1.33 8.18 12.20
N VAL A 122 -2.43 7.48 11.88
CA VAL A 122 -2.87 7.31 10.50
C VAL A 122 -4.19 8.05 10.33
N GLU A 123 -4.27 8.86 9.29
CA GLU A 123 -5.46 9.62 8.92
C GLU A 123 -5.88 9.23 7.51
N ALA A 124 -7.17 8.94 7.33
CA ALA A 124 -7.70 8.50 6.06
C ALA A 124 -9.05 9.13 5.75
N GLY A 125 -9.35 9.21 4.46
CA GLY A 125 -10.66 9.59 3.98
C GLY A 125 -10.77 9.40 2.48
N ALA A 126 -12.00 9.27 2.03
CA ALA A 126 -12.32 9.09 0.63
C ALA A 126 -13.66 9.77 0.33
N SER A 127 -13.79 10.25 -0.90
CA SER A 127 -15.02 10.85 -1.37
C SER A 127 -15.13 10.70 -2.87
N SER A 128 -16.36 10.57 -3.38
CA SER A 128 -16.65 10.78 -4.80
C SER A 128 -17.31 12.14 -5.01
N PRO A 129 -17.05 12.79 -6.17
CA PRO A 129 -17.81 13.96 -6.55
C PRO A 129 -19.30 13.63 -6.75
N ALA A 130 -20.18 14.61 -6.50
CA ALA A 130 -21.64 14.49 -6.55
C ALA A 130 -22.26 14.24 -7.96
N TYR A 131 -21.45 13.87 -8.94
CA TYR A 131 -21.82 13.68 -10.35
C TYR A 131 -21.29 12.36 -10.92
N TRP A 132 -21.01 11.36 -10.07
CA TRP A 132 -20.62 10.03 -10.58
C TRP A 132 -21.78 9.28 -11.26
N THR A 133 -22.99 9.84 -11.23
CA THR A 133 -24.16 9.32 -11.93
C THR A 133 -24.37 10.10 -13.23
N SER A 134 -24.58 9.38 -14.33
CA SER A 134 -24.92 9.94 -15.64
C SER A 134 -26.40 10.28 -15.78
N THR A 135 -27.21 10.09 -14.73
CA THR A 135 -28.65 10.32 -14.75
C THR A 135 -28.93 11.82 -14.63
N PRO A 136 -29.53 12.47 -15.65
CA PRO A 136 -29.86 13.90 -15.60
C PRO A 136 -30.76 14.21 -14.40
N GLY A 137 -30.36 15.19 -13.59
CA GLY A 137 -31.11 15.61 -12.39
C GLY A 137 -30.82 14.80 -11.12
N PHE A 138 -30.06 13.70 -11.19
CA PHE A 138 -29.69 12.90 -10.02
C PHE A 138 -28.22 13.11 -9.64
N LYS A 139 -27.99 13.88 -8.59
CA LYS A 139 -26.67 14.08 -7.98
C LYS A 139 -26.54 13.14 -6.79
N SER A 140 -25.88 12.00 -6.93
CA SER A 140 -25.40 11.23 -5.79
C SER A 140 -23.88 11.32 -5.74
N GLY A 141 -23.36 11.41 -4.53
CA GLY A 141 -21.94 11.33 -4.19
C GLY A 141 -21.85 10.66 -2.83
N TRP A 142 -20.66 10.21 -2.45
CA TRP A 142 -20.43 9.61 -1.14
C TRP A 142 -19.17 10.18 -0.54
N THR A 143 -19.11 10.22 0.79
CA THR A 143 -17.96 10.71 1.52
C THR A 143 -17.81 9.93 2.82
N CYS A 144 -16.56 9.61 3.16
CA CYS A 144 -16.20 9.13 4.48
C CYS A 144 -16.01 10.31 5.43
N GLY A 145 -17.12 10.95 5.84
CA GLY A 145 -17.21 11.88 6.98
C GLY A 145 -16.07 12.91 7.15
N PRO A 146 -15.89 13.49 8.35
CA PRO A 146 -14.59 14.06 8.72
C PRO A 146 -13.54 12.95 8.70
N LEU A 147 -12.29 13.31 8.37
CA LEU A 147 -11.17 12.37 8.24
C LEU A 147 -11.09 11.43 9.45
N LEU A 148 -11.05 10.13 9.18
CA LEU A 148 -10.87 9.11 10.21
C LEU A 148 -9.41 9.11 10.63
N ALA A 149 -9.13 9.35 11.90
CA ALA A 149 -7.76 9.38 12.42
C ALA A 149 -7.65 8.45 13.62
N SER A 150 -6.65 7.58 13.58
CA SER A 150 -6.37 6.56 14.60
C SER A 150 -4.91 6.64 15.01
N THR A 151 -4.63 6.42 16.30
CA THR A 151 -3.27 6.31 16.83
C THR A 151 -3.05 4.98 17.53
N PHE A 152 -1.81 4.51 17.46
CA PHE A 152 -1.32 3.35 18.21
C PHE A 152 0.20 3.48 18.40
N VAL A 153 0.75 2.66 19.28
CA VAL A 153 2.20 2.56 19.49
C VAL A 153 2.68 1.23 18.90
N PRO A 154 3.56 1.25 17.89
CA PRO A 154 4.11 0.04 17.29
C PRO A 154 5.12 -0.63 18.22
N GLU A 155 5.09 -1.96 18.26
CA GLU A 155 6.06 -2.80 18.99
C GLU A 155 7.32 -3.01 18.15
N ALA A 156 8.47 -3.16 18.82
CA ALA A 156 9.73 -3.45 18.13
C ALA A 156 9.67 -4.78 17.37
N GLY A 157 10.18 -4.77 16.13
CA GLY A 157 10.15 -5.93 15.23
C GLY A 157 8.76 -6.29 14.70
N ALA A 158 7.71 -5.53 15.03
CA ALA A 158 6.37 -5.81 14.56
C ALA A 158 6.09 -5.17 13.19
N ASP A 159 5.28 -5.90 12.43
CA ASP A 159 4.77 -5.46 11.14
C ASP A 159 3.29 -5.13 11.25
N TYR A 160 2.89 -4.07 10.56
CA TYR A 160 1.51 -3.59 10.54
C TYR A 160 1.04 -3.39 9.11
N GLU A 161 -0.27 -3.50 8.89
CA GLU A 161 -0.91 -3.04 7.67
C GLU A 161 -2.11 -2.16 7.97
N VAL A 162 -2.30 -1.14 7.13
CA VAL A 162 -3.36 -0.15 7.29
C VAL A 162 -4.09 0.07 5.99
N ALA A 163 -5.41 0.15 6.09
CA ALA A 163 -6.27 0.49 4.97
C ALA A 163 -7.53 1.22 5.41
N LEU A 164 -8.07 2.03 4.50
CA LEU A 164 -9.45 2.47 4.56
C LEU A 164 -10.33 1.44 3.84
N ASP A 165 -11.13 0.70 4.60
CA ASP A 165 -12.11 -0.23 4.08
C ASP A 165 -13.45 0.51 3.84
N LEU A 166 -14.01 0.34 2.64
CA LEU A 166 -15.24 1.00 2.20
C LEU A 166 -16.33 -0.06 2.01
N ASP A 167 -17.37 -0.02 2.84
CA ASP A 167 -18.57 -0.83 2.68
C ASP A 167 -19.72 0.06 2.17
N PHE A 168 -19.89 0.07 0.86
CA PHE A 168 -20.95 0.84 0.20
C PHE A 168 -22.36 0.31 0.50
N ARG A 169 -22.52 -0.97 0.86
CA ARG A 169 -23.84 -1.54 1.15
C ARG A 169 -24.36 -1.04 2.49
N ASN A 170 -23.46 -0.97 3.48
CA ASN A 170 -23.81 -0.52 4.83
C ASN A 170 -23.44 0.94 5.09
N SER A 171 -22.92 1.66 4.09
CA SER A 171 -22.46 3.05 4.19
C SER A 171 -21.42 3.25 5.31
N LEU A 172 -20.50 2.29 5.47
CA LEU A 172 -19.49 2.31 6.52
C LEU A 172 -18.09 2.54 5.92
N CYS A 173 -17.34 3.45 6.54
CA CYS A 173 -15.91 3.63 6.28
C CYS A 173 -15.14 3.26 7.54
N THR A 174 -14.19 2.33 7.43
CA THR A 174 -13.41 1.86 8.56
C THR A 174 -11.92 2.04 8.27
N LEU A 175 -11.23 2.82 9.10
CA LEU A 175 -9.78 2.86 9.10
C LEU A 175 -9.26 1.68 9.93
N ALA A 176 -8.86 0.62 9.26
CA ALA A 176 -8.39 -0.61 9.91
C ALA A 176 -6.88 -0.60 10.05
N VAL A 177 -6.39 -0.85 11.26
CA VAL A 177 -4.98 -1.15 11.56
C VAL A 177 -4.90 -2.61 11.99
N LYS A 178 -4.00 -3.37 11.37
CA LYS A 178 -3.80 -4.79 11.67
C LYS A 178 -2.33 -5.08 11.88
N ARG A 179 -2.01 -5.99 12.79
CA ARG A 179 -0.68 -6.57 12.93
C ARG A 179 -0.53 -7.69 11.91
N VAL A 180 0.65 -7.83 11.32
CA VAL A 180 1.01 -8.87 10.37
C VAL A 180 1.93 -9.86 11.07
N ALA A 181 1.52 -11.13 11.11
CA ALA A 181 2.35 -12.22 11.60
C ALA A 181 3.33 -12.70 10.51
N ALA A 182 4.37 -13.43 10.93
CA ALA A 182 5.40 -13.94 10.02
C ALA A 182 4.86 -14.88 8.93
N ASP A 183 3.74 -15.57 9.21
CA ASP A 183 3.06 -16.45 8.26
C ASP A 183 2.07 -15.71 7.33
N GLY A 184 1.95 -14.39 7.47
CA GLY A 184 1.05 -13.55 6.68
C GLY A 184 -0.38 -13.45 7.23
N GLN A 185 -0.67 -14.05 8.39
CA GLN A 185 -1.94 -13.82 9.07
C GLN A 185 -2.01 -12.40 9.63
N VAL A 186 -3.23 -11.86 9.72
CA VAL A 186 -3.47 -10.51 10.20
C VAL A 186 -4.46 -10.47 11.36
N THR A 187 -4.15 -9.70 12.39
CA THR A 187 -5.02 -9.51 13.55
C THR A 187 -5.30 -8.03 13.77
N PRO A 188 -6.52 -7.65 14.21
CA PRO A 188 -6.80 -6.25 14.54
C PRO A 188 -5.85 -5.71 15.62
N VAL A 189 -5.50 -4.43 15.50
CA VAL A 189 -4.78 -3.68 16.52
C VAL A 189 -5.77 -2.74 17.21
N ASP A 190 -5.71 -2.69 18.54
CA ASP A 190 -6.47 -1.72 19.31
C ASP A 190 -5.91 -0.32 19.03
N VAL A 191 -6.77 0.56 18.54
CA VAL A 191 -6.41 1.95 18.19
C VAL A 191 -7.26 2.92 18.99
N ALA A 192 -6.67 4.08 19.30
CA ALA A 192 -7.39 5.19 19.90
C ALA A 192 -7.78 6.22 18.82
N PRO A 193 -8.95 6.88 18.94
CA PRO A 193 -9.29 8.00 18.07
C PRO A 193 -8.34 9.17 18.31
N VAL A 194 -8.06 9.95 17.27
CA VAL A 194 -7.13 11.07 17.34
C VAL A 194 -7.85 12.40 17.16
N SER A 195 -7.50 13.34 18.04
CA SER A 195 -7.89 14.75 17.95
C SER A 195 -7.00 15.50 16.95
N LYS A 196 -7.55 16.51 16.27
CA LYS A 196 -6.73 17.40 15.44
C LYS A 196 -5.72 18.19 16.28
N ASP A 197 -6.14 18.61 17.46
CA ASP A 197 -5.35 19.37 18.41
C ASP A 197 -4.61 18.44 19.39
N CYS A 198 -3.37 18.76 19.73
CA CYS A 198 -2.64 18.14 20.83
C CYS A 198 -3.02 18.91 22.12
N LYS A 199 -4.11 18.51 22.78
CA LYS A 199 -4.52 19.05 24.09
C LYS A 199 -4.21 18.07 25.19
#